data_AF-A0A3C1JSR3-F1
#
_entry.id   AF-A0A3C1JSR3-F1
#
_cell.length_a   1.000
_cell.length_b   1.000
_cell.length_c   1.000
_cell.angle_alpha   90.00
_cell.angle_beta   90.00
_cell.angle_gamma   90.00
#
_symmetry.space_group_name_H-M   'P 1'
#
loop_
_entity.id
_entity.type
_entity.pdbx_description
1 polymer ?
#
loop_
_entity_poly.entity_id
_entity_poly.type
_entity_poly.pdbx_seq_one_letter_code
_entity_poly.pdbx_strand_id
1 'polypeptide(L)'
;SVADPGKSYRPQEEIDRWRARDPIVLFEQTLRTRGILDDAAVEAVRVEVEAEVQDAIDFALASPDPEPKDLYLHIYDAKGASDFDRMGEGAPFGELSIRGTDWASGDA
;
A
#
# COMPACT_ATOMS: atom_id res chain seq x y z
N SER A 1 -11.49 10.24 -0.25
CA SER A 1 -10.01 10.31 -0.28
C SER A 1 -9.58 11.52 0.51
N VAL A 2 -8.32 11.66 0.90
CA VAL A 2 -7.81 12.91 1.54
C VAL A 2 -8.11 14.14 0.67
N ALA A 3 -8.12 13.98 -0.66
CA ALA A 3 -8.46 15.06 -1.60
C ALA A 3 -9.95 15.39 -1.71
N ASP A 4 -10.85 14.51 -1.23
CA ASP A 4 -12.30 14.75 -1.23
C ASP A 4 -12.84 14.74 0.20
N PRO A 5 -13.15 15.92 0.77
CA PRO A 5 -13.65 16.04 2.13
C PRO A 5 -14.98 15.32 2.38
N GLY A 6 -15.74 14.97 1.34
CA GLY A 6 -17.01 14.25 1.46
C GLY A 6 -18.18 15.05 2.06
N LYS A 7 -17.96 16.32 2.41
CA LYS A 7 -18.94 17.21 3.07
C LYS A 7 -19.76 18.06 2.10
N SER A 8 -19.36 18.16 0.84
CA SER A 8 -20.03 19.02 -0.16
C SER A 8 -21.27 18.38 -0.79
N TYR A 9 -21.39 17.05 -0.74
CA TYR A 9 -22.44 16.29 -1.42
C TYR A 9 -23.17 15.30 -0.51
N ARG A 10 -22.86 15.28 0.80
CA ARG A 10 -23.54 14.47 1.81
C ARG A 10 -23.95 15.34 3.00
N PRO A 11 -25.22 15.29 3.41
CA PRO A 11 -25.69 16.02 4.59
C PRO A 11 -25.06 15.44 5.87
N GLN A 12 -24.80 16.30 6.85
CA GLN A 12 -24.18 15.90 8.10
C GLN A 12 -25.05 14.90 8.88
N GLU A 13 -26.38 15.06 8.79
CA GLU A 13 -27.36 14.18 9.44
C GLU A 13 -27.27 12.73 8.93
N GLU A 14 -26.92 12.54 7.65
CA GLU A 14 -26.70 11.21 7.11
C GLU A 14 -25.43 10.57 7.69
N ILE A 15 -24.35 11.34 7.78
CA ILE A 15 -23.08 10.88 8.36
C ILE A 15 -23.28 10.46 9.81
N ASP A 16 -23.99 11.27 10.59
CA ASP A 16 -24.24 11.00 12.00
C ASP A 16 -25.16 9.77 12.19
N ARG A 17 -26.17 9.60 11.34
CA ARG A 17 -27.03 8.40 11.32
C ARG A 17 -26.21 7.13 11.07
N TRP A 18 -25.22 7.18 10.19
CA TRP A 18 -24.34 6.04 9.93
C TRP A 18 -23.30 5.83 11.03
N ARG A 19 -22.76 6.90 11.61
CA ARG A 19 -21.85 6.83 12.76
C ARG A 19 -22.53 6.18 13.98
N ALA A 20 -23.83 6.41 14.19
CA ALA A 20 -24.60 5.72 15.22
C ALA A 20 -24.74 4.19 14.99
N ARG A 21 -24.39 3.71 13.79
CA ARG A 21 -24.39 2.28 13.42
C ARG A 21 -22.98 1.72 13.28
N ASP A 22 -22.00 2.35 13.94
CA ASP A 22 -20.62 1.88 13.95
C ASP A 22 -20.55 0.41 14.44
N PRO A 23 -20.07 -0.52 13.60
CA PRO A 23 -20.01 -1.93 13.97
C PRO A 23 -19.11 -2.20 15.18
N ILE A 24 -18.07 -1.39 15.41
CA ILE A 24 -17.17 -1.54 16.55
C ILE A 24 -17.94 -1.24 17.84
N VAL A 25 -18.65 -0.11 17.88
CA VAL A 25 -19.45 0.30 19.05
C VAL A 25 -20.57 -0.71 19.33
N LEU A 26 -21.28 -1.14 18.28
CA LEU A 26 -22.38 -2.10 18.43
C LEU A 26 -21.90 -3.47 18.93
N PHE A 27 -20.74 -3.92 18.46
CA PHE A 27 -20.17 -5.19 18.90
C PHE A 27 -19.64 -5.11 20.32
N GLU A 28 -18.96 -4.02 20.70
CA GLU A 28 -18.53 -3.77 22.09
C GLU A 28 -19.72 -3.83 23.05
N GLN A 29 -20.82 -3.13 22.74
CA GLN A 29 -22.05 -3.17 23.53
C GLN A 29 -22.64 -4.59 23.65
N THR A 30 -22.59 -5.36 22.57
CA THR A 30 -23.06 -6.75 22.56
C THR A 30 -22.23 -7.63 23.49
N LEU A 31 -20.90 -7.48 23.48
CA LEU A 31 -20.00 -8.23 24.34
C LEU A 31 -20.16 -7.85 25.82
N ARG A 32 -20.33 -6.56 26.11
CA ARG A 32 -20.62 -6.05 27.46
C ARG A 32 -21.93 -6.59 28.01
N THR A 33 -22.99 -6.57 27.19
CA THR A 33 -24.31 -7.11 27.57
C THR A 33 -24.25 -8.60 27.88
N ARG A 34 -23.33 -9.34 27.24
CA ARG A 34 -23.10 -10.77 27.48
C ARG A 34 -22.12 -11.04 28.63
N GLY A 35 -21.59 -10.01 29.29
CA GLY A 35 -20.61 -10.14 30.37
C GLY A 35 -19.24 -10.68 29.91
N ILE A 36 -18.94 -10.61 28.61
CA ILE A 36 -17.68 -11.09 28.03
C ILE A 36 -16.59 -10.01 28.12
N LEU A 37 -17.00 -8.74 28.14
CA LEU A 37 -16.11 -7.60 28.06
C LEU A 37 -16.48 -6.57 29.13
N ASP A 38 -15.49 -6.06 29.85
CA ASP A 38 -15.61 -4.99 30.83
C ASP A 38 -14.77 -3.77 30.43
N ASP A 39 -14.85 -2.69 31.22
CA ASP A 39 -14.11 -1.46 30.94
C ASP A 39 -12.60 -1.64 30.97
N ALA A 40 -12.09 -2.50 31.86
CA ALA A 40 -10.66 -2.77 31.97
C ALA A 40 -10.13 -3.50 30.73
N ALA A 41 -10.88 -4.48 30.23
CA ALA A 41 -10.53 -5.22 29.02
C ALA A 41 -10.62 -4.34 27.77
N VAL A 42 -11.61 -3.45 27.67
CA VAL A 42 -11.68 -2.48 26.56
C VAL A 42 -10.47 -1.57 26.56
N GLU A 43 -10.11 -1.02 27.72
CA GLU A 43 -8.98 -0.12 27.83
C GLU A 43 -7.66 -0.83 27.51
N ALA A 44 -7.48 -2.06 28.00
CA ALA A 44 -6.30 -2.86 27.69
C ALA A 44 -6.12 -3.06 26.18
N VAL A 45 -7.18 -3.42 25.45
CA VAL A 45 -7.14 -3.60 24.00
C VAL A 45 -6.86 -2.27 23.28
N ARG A 46 -7.43 -1.16 23.75
CA ARG A 46 -7.18 0.17 23.16
C ARG A 46 -5.70 0.54 23.26
N VAL A 47 -5.11 0.38 24.44
CA VAL A 47 -3.69 0.68 24.69
C VAL A 47 -2.79 -0.23 23.83
N GLU A 48 -3.10 -1.52 23.74
CA GLU A 48 -2.35 -2.46 22.91
C GLU A 48 -2.38 -2.07 21.42
N VAL A 49 -3.57 -1.76 20.89
CA VAL A 49 -3.73 -1.36 19.47
C VAL A 49 -3.07 -0.01 19.20
N GLU A 50 -3.17 0.95 20.11
CA GLU A 50 -2.52 2.26 19.95
C GLU A 50 -0.99 2.12 19.91
N ALA A 51 -0.42 1.27 20.77
CA ALA A 51 1.00 0.94 20.73
C ALA A 51 1.41 0.26 19.42
N GLU A 52 0.67 -0.75 18.96
CA GLU A 52 0.94 -1.45 17.70
C GLU A 52 0.91 -0.49 16.49
N VAL A 53 -0.10 0.39 16.44
CA VAL A 53 -0.23 1.39 15.37
C VAL A 53 0.91 2.40 15.42
N GLN A 54 1.32 2.84 16.61
CA GLN A 54 2.43 3.77 16.75
C GLN A 54 3.75 3.13 16.31
N ASP A 55 4.01 1.90 16.70
CA ASP A 55 5.20 1.15 16.27
C ASP A 55 5.24 0.98 14.74
N ALA A 56 4.08 0.71 14.11
CA ALA A 56 3.97 0.61 12.66
C ALA A 56 4.22 1.96 11.96
N ILE A 57 3.76 3.07 12.54
CA ILE A 57 4.03 4.42 12.04
C ILE A 57 5.52 4.73 12.14
N ASP A 58 6.14 4.47 13.29
CA ASP A 58 7.55 4.74 13.52
C ASP A 58 8.43 3.92 12.57
N PHE A 59 8.09 2.65 12.35
CA PHE A 59 8.74 1.81 11.36
C PHE A 59 8.61 2.38 9.94
N ALA A 60 7.40 2.80 9.54
CA ALA A 60 7.15 3.34 8.20
C ALA A 60 7.90 4.67 7.97
N LEU A 61 7.99 5.54 8.98
CA LEU A 61 8.72 6.81 8.89
C LEU A 61 10.24 6.64 8.95
N ALA A 62 10.74 5.64 9.66
CA ALA A 62 12.17 5.34 9.74
C ALA A 62 12.68 4.50 8.56
N SER A 63 11.79 3.93 7.76
CA SER A 63 12.16 3.13 6.60
C SER A 63 12.81 4.01 5.53
N PRO A 64 13.92 3.56 4.91
CA PRO A 64 14.57 4.31 3.85
C PRO A 64 13.68 4.38 2.62
N ASP A 65 13.80 5.48 1.87
CA ASP A 65 13.20 5.59 0.54
C ASP A 65 13.78 4.53 -0.41
N PRO A 66 12.99 4.06 -1.40
CA PRO A 66 13.51 3.15 -2.42
C PRO A 66 14.63 3.80 -3.23
N GLU A 67 15.57 2.99 -3.69
CA GLU A 67 16.65 3.48 -4.54
C GLU A 67 16.14 3.75 -5.97
N PRO A 68 16.75 4.67 -6.74
CA PRO A 68 16.35 4.92 -8.12
C PRO A 68 16.35 3.68 -9.03
N LYS A 69 17.23 2.70 -8.75
CA LYS A 69 17.29 1.42 -9.49
C LYS A 69 16.05 0.55 -9.26
N ASP A 70 15.36 0.73 -8.13
CA ASP A 70 14.17 -0.05 -7.77
C ASP A 70 12.98 0.32 -8.67
N LEU A 71 13.05 1.43 -9.41
CA LEU A 71 12.05 1.88 -10.38
C LEU A 71 11.67 0.80 -11.41
N TYR A 72 12.62 -0.05 -11.80
CA TYR A 72 12.41 -1.06 -12.84
C TYR A 72 11.94 -2.41 -12.29
N LEU A 73 11.89 -2.56 -10.97
CA LEU A 73 11.42 -3.78 -10.33
C LEU A 73 9.92 -3.98 -10.61
N HIS A 74 9.52 -5.25 -10.76
CA HIS A 74 8.13 -5.69 -10.93
C HIS A 74 7.40 -5.23 -12.20
N ILE A 75 8.10 -4.73 -13.22
CA ILE A 75 7.53 -4.48 -14.56
C ILE A 75 7.13 -5.79 -15.25
N TYR A 76 8.02 -6.79 -15.19
CA TYR A 76 7.77 -8.15 -15.63
C TYR A 76 7.91 -9.13 -14.48
N ASP A 77 7.42 -10.36 -14.67
CA ASP A 77 7.67 -11.43 -13.72
C ASP A 77 9.18 -11.79 -13.67
N ALA A 78 9.57 -12.59 -12.68
CA ALA A 78 10.97 -12.96 -12.50
C ALA A 78 11.61 -13.68 -13.71
N LYS A 79 10.82 -14.21 -14.65
CA LYS A 79 11.32 -14.88 -15.85
C LYS A 79 11.55 -13.91 -17.01
N GLY A 80 10.84 -12.78 -17.05
CA GLY A 80 11.08 -11.68 -18.00
C GLY A 80 12.08 -10.63 -17.50
N ALA A 81 12.41 -10.62 -16.21
CA ALA A 81 13.38 -9.66 -15.64
C ALA A 81 14.79 -9.81 -16.24
N SER A 82 15.22 -11.03 -16.56
CA SER A 82 16.51 -11.29 -17.24
C SER A 82 16.56 -10.75 -18.67
N ASP A 83 15.41 -10.40 -19.26
CA ASP A 83 15.38 -9.81 -20.60
C ASP A 83 15.84 -8.35 -20.55
N PHE A 84 15.65 -7.64 -19.42
CA PHE A 84 16.12 -6.26 -19.23
C PHE A 84 17.62 -6.14 -18.96
N ASP A 85 18.25 -7.11 -18.29
CA ASP A 85 19.72 -7.16 -18.17
C ASP A 85 20.42 -7.24 -19.54
N ARG A 86 19.70 -7.67 -20.57
CA ARG A 86 20.15 -7.75 -21.96
C ARG A 86 19.87 -6.46 -22.74
N MET A 87 19.10 -5.53 -22.17
CA MET A 87 18.80 -4.22 -22.72
C MET A 87 19.76 -3.20 -22.07
N GLY A 88 20.92 -2.98 -22.69
CA GLY A 88 21.87 -1.97 -22.19
C GLY A 88 21.27 -0.57 -22.11
N GLU A 89 21.83 0.28 -21.25
CA GLU A 89 21.42 1.69 -21.11
C GLU A 89 21.39 2.39 -22.49
N GLY A 90 20.22 2.92 -22.86
CA GLY A 90 20.05 3.67 -24.11
C GLY A 90 19.57 2.86 -25.33
N ALA A 91 19.30 1.56 -25.20
CA ALA A 91 18.68 0.78 -26.28
C ALA A 91 17.17 1.10 -26.38
N PRO A 92 16.66 1.66 -27.49
CA PRO A 92 15.25 2.04 -27.61
C PRO A 92 14.30 0.83 -27.67
N PHE A 93 14.82 -0.34 -28.02
CA PHE A 93 14.15 -1.64 -27.95
C PHE A 93 15.22 -2.69 -27.66
N GLY A 94 14.96 -3.59 -26.71
CA GLY A 94 15.91 -4.58 -26.22
C GLY A 94 16.60 -5.46 -27.26
N GLU A 95 17.77 -5.97 -26.84
CA GLU A 95 18.78 -6.74 -27.59
C GLU A 95 19.44 -6.03 -28.79
N LEU A 96 20.74 -5.72 -28.62
CA LEU A 96 21.68 -5.41 -29.72
C LEU A 96 21.95 -6.62 -30.64
N SER A 97 21.35 -7.78 -30.38
CA SER A 97 21.63 -9.01 -31.12
C SER A 97 20.41 -9.95 -31.10
N ILE A 98 19.45 -9.71 -31.99
CA ILE A 98 18.56 -10.77 -32.45
C ILE A 98 19.35 -11.56 -33.49
N ARG A 99 19.88 -12.72 -33.09
CA ARG A 99 20.53 -13.73 -33.96
C ARG A 99 21.40 -13.17 -35.09
N GLY A 100 22.66 -12.83 -34.77
CA GLY A 100 23.77 -12.89 -35.73
C GLY A 100 23.73 -11.90 -36.89
N THR A 101 22.96 -10.81 -36.81
CA THR A 101 23.05 -9.71 -37.78
C THR A 101 23.44 -8.45 -37.03
N ASP A 102 24.69 -8.05 -37.21
CA ASP A 102 25.25 -6.81 -36.68
C ASP A 102 24.67 -5.65 -37.50
N TRP A 103 23.74 -4.89 -36.93
CA TRP A 103 23.16 -3.73 -37.62
C TRP A 103 24.09 -2.51 -37.59
N ALA A 104 25.17 -2.56 -36.81
CA ALA A 104 26.14 -1.48 -36.66
C ALA A 104 27.27 -1.51 -37.71
N SER A 105 27.39 -2.57 -38.53
CA SER A 105 28.24 -2.55 -39.72
C SER A 105 27.45 -1.92 -40.88
N GLY A 106 27.49 -0.59 -40.94
CA GLY A 106 26.99 0.14 -42.09
C GLY A 106 27.76 -0.24 -43.35
N ASP A 107 27.06 -0.77 -44.33
CA ASP A 107 27.41 -0.67 -45.74
C ASP A 107 26.20 -0.09 -46.48
N ALA A 108 26.47 0.97 -47.25
CA ALA A 108 25.55 1.63 -48.16
C ALA A 108 25.33 0.80 -49.44
#